data_AF-A0A960FXB7-F1
#
_entry.id   AF-A0A960FXB7-F1
#
_cell.length_a   1.000
_cell.length_b   1.000
_cell.length_c   1.000
_cell.angle_alpha   90.00
_cell.angle_beta   90.00
_cell.angle_gamma   90.00
#
_symmetry.space_group_name_H-M   'P 1'
#
loop_
_entity.id
_entity.type
_entity.pdbx_description
1 polymer ?
#
loop_
_entity_poly.entity_id
_entity_poly.type
_entity_poly.pdbx_seq_one_letter_code
_entity_poly.pdbx_strand_id
1 'polypeptide(L)'
;DGRAYCWGDNREGQLGNNGTTHPSLPVTVDTSGVLAGKTVTAIAAGAVHTCLLAVGQVYCWGSNHYGQLGNNSTTDSGVPVAVDSSGVLAGKAVTAIAAGDHHTCAVADGQGYCWGYNHAGQLGNRSSTNSTVPVAVDTSGVLTGKTVTAIAAGFLHTCGVVDGRAYCWGSNDYGQLGNNSPTGSIGSPVVSRMPVVVGSGVLAGKTVTEITAGGRYSCAVADGQAYC
;
A
#
# COMPACT_ATOMS: atom_id res chain seq x y z
N ASP A 1 -5.97 -1.75 24.40
CA ASP A 1 -7.30 -2.40 24.42
C ASP A 1 -7.77 -2.87 23.03
N GLY A 2 -6.88 -2.89 22.02
CA GLY A 2 -7.23 -3.35 20.67
C GLY A 2 -8.07 -2.38 19.85
N ARG A 3 -8.34 -1.17 20.37
CA ARG A 3 -9.10 -0.13 19.67
C ARG A 3 -8.22 0.68 18.72
N ALA A 4 -8.85 1.24 17.70
CA ALA A 4 -8.23 2.20 16.79
C ALA A 4 -8.88 3.57 16.96
N TYR A 5 -8.07 4.63 16.82
CA TYR A 5 -8.50 6.01 16.92
C TYR A 5 -7.93 6.79 15.74
N CYS A 6 -8.75 7.60 15.09
CA CYS A 6 -8.37 8.46 13.96
C CYS A 6 -8.76 9.91 14.25
N TRP A 7 -8.11 10.87 13.59
CA TRP A 7 -8.42 12.31 13.69
C TRP A 7 -8.03 13.02 12.40
N GLY A 8 -8.55 14.24 12.18
CA GLY A 8 -8.23 15.05 11.01
C GLY A 8 -9.36 15.11 9.96
N ASP A 9 -8.98 15.06 8.68
CA ASP A 9 -9.91 15.13 7.55
C ASP A 9 -10.83 13.91 7.50
N ASN A 10 -12.11 14.14 7.19
CA ASN A 10 -13.13 13.09 7.19
C ASN A 10 -14.21 13.29 6.11
N ARG A 11 -13.90 14.04 5.05
CA ARG A 11 -14.84 14.30 3.94
C ARG A 11 -15.37 13.02 3.29
N GLU A 12 -14.53 11.98 3.25
CA GLU A 12 -14.80 10.69 2.65
C GLU A 12 -15.16 9.61 3.68
N GLY A 13 -15.32 9.98 4.96
CA GLY A 13 -15.52 9.02 6.05
C GLY A 13 -14.24 8.26 6.43
N GLN A 14 -13.05 8.74 6.04
CA GLN A 14 -11.76 8.07 6.25
C GLN A 14 -11.32 7.97 7.71
N LEU A 15 -12.07 8.54 8.67
CA LEU A 15 -11.89 8.29 10.10
C LEU A 15 -12.64 7.05 10.61
N GLY A 16 -13.55 6.47 9.82
CA GLY A 16 -14.15 5.16 10.10
C GLY A 16 -15.15 5.17 11.25
N ASN A 17 -15.67 6.33 11.64
CA ASN A 17 -16.58 6.51 12.78
C ASN A 17 -18.05 6.71 12.36
N ASN A 18 -18.40 6.35 11.12
CA ASN A 18 -19.72 6.54 10.51
C ASN A 18 -20.20 8.00 10.50
N GLY A 19 -19.28 8.96 10.41
CA GLY A 19 -19.57 10.38 10.28
C GLY A 19 -18.63 11.06 9.29
N THR A 20 -18.92 12.33 8.99
CA THR A 20 -18.13 13.18 8.06
C THR A 20 -17.63 14.48 8.72
N THR A 21 -17.71 14.55 10.05
CA THR A 21 -17.17 15.67 10.82
C THR A 21 -15.64 15.57 10.87
N HIS A 22 -14.95 16.72 10.98
CA HIS A 22 -13.48 16.82 10.93
C HIS A 22 -12.94 17.08 12.35
N PRO A 23 -12.91 16.07 13.23
CA PRO A 23 -12.49 16.26 14.62
C PRO A 23 -11.00 16.61 14.70
N SER A 24 -10.70 17.62 15.54
CA SER A 24 -9.33 17.98 15.92
C SER A 24 -8.78 17.15 17.09
N LEU A 25 -9.58 16.19 17.59
CA LEU A 25 -9.21 15.25 18.65
C LEU A 25 -9.42 13.81 18.17
N PRO A 26 -8.68 12.82 18.71
CA PRO A 26 -8.89 11.41 18.40
C PRO A 26 -10.34 10.97 18.63
N VAL A 27 -10.94 10.37 17.61
CA VAL A 27 -12.25 9.71 17.67
C VAL A 27 -12.08 8.22 17.49
N THR A 28 -12.92 7.43 18.17
CA THR A 28 -12.90 5.98 18.06
C THR A 28 -13.35 5.57 16.66
N VAL A 29 -12.59 4.69 16.01
CA VAL A 29 -13.02 3.99 14.79
C VAL A 29 -14.17 3.04 15.15
N ASP A 30 -15.16 2.89 14.29
CA ASP A 30 -16.23 1.92 14.48
C ASP A 30 -15.66 0.50 14.39
N THR A 31 -15.35 -0.08 15.55
CA THR A 31 -14.92 -1.46 15.67
C THR A 31 -16.08 -2.44 15.91
N SER A 32 -17.33 -1.99 15.73
CA SER A 32 -18.47 -2.88 15.71
C SER A 32 -18.51 -3.71 14.41
N GLY A 33 -19.41 -4.69 14.33
CA GLY A 33 -19.56 -5.51 13.12
C GLY A 33 -18.31 -6.34 12.80
N VAL A 34 -17.69 -6.11 11.63
CA VAL A 34 -16.62 -6.96 11.08
C VAL A 34 -15.34 -6.97 11.91
N LEU A 35 -15.17 -5.98 12.80
CA LEU A 35 -14.03 -5.85 13.71
C LEU A 35 -14.32 -6.29 15.15
N ALA A 36 -15.55 -6.69 15.45
CA ALA A 36 -15.94 -7.04 16.82
C ALA A 36 -15.05 -8.16 17.38
N GLY A 37 -14.38 -7.89 18.50
CA GLY A 37 -13.50 -8.84 19.18
C GLY A 37 -12.15 -9.09 18.51
N LYS A 38 -11.82 -8.40 17.41
CA LYS A 38 -10.53 -8.55 16.73
C LYS A 38 -9.49 -7.61 17.33
N THR A 39 -8.26 -8.11 17.48
CA THR A 39 -7.13 -7.27 17.93
C THR A 39 -6.47 -6.62 16.72
N VAL A 40 -6.45 -5.29 16.71
CA VAL A 40 -5.75 -4.48 15.71
C VAL A 40 -4.24 -4.52 15.98
N THR A 41 -3.45 -4.71 14.92
CA THR A 41 -1.98 -4.86 14.99
C THR A 41 -1.23 -3.85 14.12
N ALA A 42 -1.87 -3.32 13.07
CA ALA A 42 -1.31 -2.24 12.26
C ALA A 42 -2.43 -1.38 11.67
N ILE A 43 -2.09 -0.15 11.31
CA ILE A 43 -2.96 0.79 10.59
C ILE A 43 -2.12 1.51 9.53
N ALA A 44 -2.70 1.76 8.37
CA ALA A 44 -2.11 2.51 7.28
C ALA A 44 -3.14 3.54 6.77
N ALA A 45 -2.76 4.80 6.77
CA ALA A 45 -3.58 5.89 6.24
C ALA A 45 -3.08 6.26 4.85
N GLY A 46 -3.98 6.20 3.86
CA GLY A 46 -3.78 6.76 2.54
C GLY A 46 -4.21 8.23 2.48
N ALA A 47 -4.34 8.79 1.28
CA ALA A 47 -4.79 10.17 1.13
C ALA A 47 -6.29 10.34 1.43
N VAL A 48 -7.11 9.37 1.02
CA VAL A 48 -8.58 9.44 1.08
C VAL A 48 -9.24 8.20 1.70
N HIS A 49 -8.45 7.22 2.12
CA HIS A 49 -8.91 5.99 2.75
C HIS A 49 -7.94 5.53 3.84
N THR A 50 -8.42 4.68 4.74
CA THR A 50 -7.62 4.10 5.82
C THR A 50 -7.83 2.61 5.82
N CYS A 51 -6.77 1.85 6.12
CA CYS A 51 -6.82 0.41 6.28
C CYS A 51 -6.18 0.00 7.61
N LEU A 52 -6.66 -1.10 8.18
CA LEU A 52 -6.07 -1.72 9.36
C LEU A 52 -5.88 -3.22 9.16
N LEU A 53 -4.95 -3.77 9.94
CA LEU A 53 -4.67 -5.20 10.02
C LEU A 53 -5.12 -5.72 11.38
N ALA A 54 -6.05 -6.69 11.37
CA ALA A 54 -6.52 -7.36 12.57
C ALA A 54 -6.62 -8.86 12.34
N VAL A 55 -5.91 -9.64 13.17
CA VAL A 55 -5.91 -11.12 13.12
C VAL A 55 -5.58 -11.66 11.71
N GLY A 56 -4.57 -11.09 11.06
CA GLY A 56 -4.12 -11.50 9.71
C GLY A 56 -5.06 -11.11 8.56
N GLN A 57 -6.11 -10.34 8.82
CA GLN A 57 -7.07 -9.86 7.82
C GLN A 57 -7.05 -8.33 7.71
N VAL A 58 -7.31 -7.81 6.51
CA VAL A 58 -7.31 -6.37 6.23
C VAL A 58 -8.73 -5.84 6.18
N TYR A 59 -8.92 -4.67 6.78
CA TYR A 59 -10.18 -3.94 6.77
C TYR A 59 -9.91 -2.50 6.37
N CYS A 60 -10.68 -1.96 5.44
CA CYS A 60 -10.48 -0.62 4.91
C CYS A 60 -11.76 0.19 4.99
N TRP A 61 -11.66 1.52 5.01
CA TRP A 61 -12.78 2.47 4.96
C TRP A 61 -12.31 3.81 4.37
N GLY A 62 -13.26 4.70 4.06
CA GLY A 62 -13.06 5.96 3.34
C GLY A 62 -13.54 5.88 1.89
N SER A 63 -12.92 6.67 1.02
CA SER A 63 -13.19 6.68 -0.43
C SER A 63 -12.85 5.34 -1.09
N ASN A 64 -13.61 4.96 -2.11
CA ASN A 64 -13.48 3.69 -2.83
C ASN A 64 -13.67 3.83 -4.36
N HIS A 65 -13.58 5.03 -4.93
CA HIS A 65 -13.87 5.26 -6.36
C HIS A 65 -13.07 4.36 -7.33
N TYR A 66 -11.89 3.89 -6.94
CA TYR A 66 -11.04 3.01 -7.74
C TYR A 66 -10.95 1.59 -7.19
N GLY A 67 -11.73 1.26 -6.16
CA GLY A 67 -11.70 -0.03 -5.50
C GLY A 67 -10.63 -0.16 -4.41
N GLN A 68 -10.08 0.93 -3.90
CA GLN A 68 -9.00 0.94 -2.91
C GLN A 68 -9.36 0.32 -1.54
N LEU A 69 -10.66 0.08 -1.28
CA LEU A 69 -11.11 -0.71 -0.12
C LEU A 69 -11.00 -2.23 -0.36
N GLY A 70 -10.84 -2.68 -1.60
CA GLY A 70 -10.54 -4.08 -1.92
C GLY A 70 -11.68 -5.08 -1.66
N ASN A 71 -12.90 -4.59 -1.45
CA ASN A 71 -14.07 -5.38 -1.06
C ASN A 71 -14.99 -5.73 -2.25
N ASN A 72 -14.42 -5.82 -3.45
CA ASN A 72 -15.16 -6.08 -4.70
C ASN A 72 -16.28 -5.05 -4.98
N SER A 73 -16.05 -3.80 -4.58
CA SER A 73 -16.97 -2.67 -4.77
C SER A 73 -16.19 -1.41 -5.11
N THR A 74 -16.90 -0.38 -5.58
CA THR A 74 -16.39 0.99 -5.76
C THR A 74 -17.15 2.01 -4.90
N THR A 75 -17.95 1.53 -3.94
CA THR A 75 -18.73 2.38 -3.04
C THR A 75 -17.91 2.74 -1.81
N ASP A 76 -17.90 4.02 -1.46
CA ASP A 76 -17.25 4.56 -0.26
C ASP A 76 -17.85 3.94 1.01
N SER A 77 -17.08 3.93 2.10
CA SER A 77 -17.58 3.42 3.38
C SER A 77 -17.06 4.25 4.54
N GLY A 78 -17.96 4.83 5.33
CA GLY A 78 -17.60 5.56 6.56
C GLY A 78 -17.25 4.66 7.74
N VAL A 79 -17.24 3.34 7.55
CA VAL A 79 -16.92 2.32 8.56
C VAL A 79 -16.05 1.21 7.96
N PRO A 80 -15.27 0.47 8.77
CA PRO A 80 -14.45 -0.61 8.27
C PRO A 80 -15.24 -1.70 7.53
N VAL A 81 -14.79 -2.04 6.32
CA VAL A 81 -15.25 -3.19 5.52
C VAL A 81 -14.11 -4.18 5.35
N ALA A 82 -14.43 -5.48 5.31
CA ALA A 82 -13.43 -6.51 5.06
C ALA A 82 -12.96 -6.48 3.60
N VAL A 83 -11.64 -6.56 3.40
CA VAL A 83 -11.04 -6.80 2.08
C VAL A 83 -11.41 -8.20 1.60
N ASP A 84 -11.68 -8.36 0.30
CA ASP A 84 -11.95 -9.65 -0.31
C ASP A 84 -10.72 -10.56 -0.22
N SER A 85 -10.86 -11.61 0.59
CA SER A 85 -9.82 -12.62 0.83
C SER A 85 -10.13 -13.96 0.17
N SER A 86 -11.18 -14.03 -0.67
CA SER A 86 -11.55 -15.28 -1.36
C SER A 86 -10.69 -15.59 -2.59
N GLY A 87 -9.98 -14.59 -3.12
CA GLY A 87 -9.10 -14.70 -4.29
C GLY A 87 -7.64 -14.99 -3.93
N VAL A 88 -6.72 -14.13 -4.39
CA VAL A 88 -5.26 -14.33 -4.23
C VAL A 88 -4.78 -14.34 -2.77
N LEU A 89 -5.61 -13.86 -1.83
CA LEU A 89 -5.36 -13.89 -0.39
C LEU A 89 -5.98 -15.10 0.32
N ALA A 90 -6.63 -16.02 -0.40
CA ALA A 90 -7.29 -17.18 0.22
C ALA A 90 -6.30 -18.03 1.03
N GLY A 91 -6.62 -18.21 2.32
CA GLY A 91 -5.80 -18.98 3.25
C GLY A 91 -4.51 -18.30 3.71
N LYS A 92 -4.29 -17.03 3.35
CA LYS A 92 -3.06 -16.29 3.68
C LYS A 92 -3.28 -15.36 4.88
N ALA A 93 -2.28 -15.27 5.74
CA ALA A 93 -2.25 -14.27 6.80
C ALA A 93 -1.46 -13.05 6.34
N VAL A 94 -2.10 -11.87 6.39
CA VAL A 94 -1.43 -10.60 6.09
C VAL A 94 -0.54 -10.20 7.26
N THR A 95 0.68 -9.78 6.96
CA THR A 95 1.72 -9.39 7.95
C THR A 95 2.10 -7.92 7.88
N ALA A 96 1.85 -7.25 6.75
CA ALA A 96 2.07 -5.82 6.58
C ALA A 96 1.03 -5.21 5.65
N ILE A 97 0.73 -3.93 5.84
CA ILE A 97 -0.19 -3.15 5.01
C ILE A 97 0.40 -1.77 4.73
N ALA A 98 0.10 -1.22 3.56
CA ALA A 98 0.42 0.15 3.18
C ALA A 98 -0.73 0.73 2.35
N ALA A 99 -1.04 2.01 2.56
CA ALA A 99 -2.05 2.74 1.81
C ALA A 99 -1.40 3.96 1.17
N GLY A 100 -1.53 4.07 -0.15
CA GLY A 100 -1.05 5.20 -0.94
C GLY A 100 -2.14 6.23 -1.15
N ASP A 101 -2.08 6.96 -2.26
CA ASP A 101 -3.10 7.98 -2.59
C ASP A 101 -4.49 7.36 -2.80
N HIS A 102 -4.57 6.43 -3.75
CA HIS A 102 -5.81 5.74 -4.13
C HIS A 102 -5.60 4.23 -4.35
N HIS A 103 -4.56 3.65 -3.75
CA HIS A 103 -4.29 2.22 -3.81
C HIS A 103 -3.83 1.69 -2.45
N THR A 104 -3.98 0.40 -2.26
CA THR A 104 -3.59 -0.30 -1.04
C THR A 104 -2.75 -1.50 -1.41
N CYS A 105 -1.75 -1.80 -0.59
CA CYS A 105 -0.91 -2.97 -0.73
C CYS A 105 -0.75 -3.69 0.61
N ALA A 106 -0.47 -4.98 0.55
CA ALA A 106 -0.27 -5.84 1.68
C ALA A 106 0.82 -6.88 1.40
N VAL A 107 1.43 -7.40 2.46
CA VAL A 107 2.32 -8.58 2.41
C VAL A 107 1.62 -9.75 3.06
N ALA A 108 1.61 -10.90 2.39
CA ALA A 108 1.13 -12.17 2.95
C ALA A 108 1.96 -13.33 2.38
N ASP A 109 2.31 -14.32 3.20
CA ASP A 109 3.15 -15.46 2.79
C ASP A 109 4.42 -15.06 2.00
N GLY A 110 5.07 -13.96 2.38
CA GLY A 110 6.28 -13.49 1.71
C GLY A 110 6.06 -12.89 0.31
N GLN A 111 4.81 -12.59 -0.08
CA GLN A 111 4.47 -12.00 -1.38
C GLN A 111 3.69 -10.69 -1.20
N GLY A 112 3.81 -9.80 -2.20
CA GLY A 112 3.06 -8.55 -2.26
C GLY A 112 1.73 -8.72 -2.98
N TYR A 113 0.69 -8.07 -2.46
CA TYR A 113 -0.64 -7.98 -3.06
C TYR A 113 -1.11 -6.54 -3.03
N CYS A 114 -1.67 -6.03 -4.13
CA CYS A 114 -2.15 -4.66 -4.20
C CYS A 114 -3.54 -4.57 -4.83
N TRP A 115 -4.28 -3.50 -4.56
CA TRP A 115 -5.57 -3.19 -5.19
C TRP A 115 -5.84 -1.68 -5.19
N GLY A 116 -6.90 -1.26 -5.89
CA GLY A 116 -7.27 0.14 -6.09
C GLY A 116 -6.79 0.70 -7.44
N TYR A 117 -6.43 1.98 -7.44
CA TYR A 117 -5.98 2.72 -8.61
C TYR A 117 -4.65 2.17 -9.18
N ASN A 118 -4.55 2.05 -10.51
CA ASN A 118 -3.42 1.39 -11.18
C ASN A 118 -2.94 2.08 -12.47
N HIS A 119 -3.34 3.33 -12.75
CA HIS A 119 -3.01 3.95 -14.04
C HIS A 119 -1.50 4.07 -14.31
N ALA A 120 -0.70 4.21 -13.24
CA ALA A 120 0.76 4.24 -13.32
C ALA A 120 1.40 2.85 -13.16
N GLY A 121 0.62 1.78 -13.03
CA GLY A 121 1.14 0.43 -12.76
C GLY A 121 1.53 0.19 -11.30
N GLN A 122 1.05 1.02 -10.36
CA GLN A 122 1.39 0.93 -8.93
C GLN A 122 0.92 -0.37 -8.23
N LEU A 123 0.09 -1.18 -8.88
CA LEU A 123 -0.23 -2.53 -8.39
C LEU A 123 0.84 -3.58 -8.75
N GLY A 124 1.75 -3.27 -9.67
CA GLY A 124 2.92 -4.10 -9.97
C GLY A 124 2.60 -5.44 -10.65
N ASN A 125 1.40 -5.58 -11.22
CA ASN A 125 0.86 -6.82 -11.77
C ASN A 125 0.90 -6.87 -13.31
N ARG A 126 1.83 -6.13 -13.95
CA ARG A 126 1.93 -5.96 -15.42
C ARG A 126 0.75 -5.26 -16.10
N SER A 127 -0.24 -4.81 -15.33
CA SER A 127 -1.41 -4.09 -15.82
C SER A 127 -1.33 -2.60 -15.49
N SER A 128 -2.19 -1.82 -16.14
CA SER A 128 -2.53 -0.44 -15.75
C SER A 128 -4.02 -0.26 -15.43
N THR A 129 -4.75 -1.38 -15.27
CA THR A 129 -6.17 -1.40 -14.93
C THR A 129 -6.35 -1.45 -13.43
N ASN A 130 -7.26 -0.62 -12.91
CA ASN A 130 -7.64 -0.62 -11.49
C ASN A 130 -8.19 -2.00 -11.07
N SER A 131 -8.10 -2.32 -9.79
CA SER A 131 -8.65 -3.56 -9.25
C SER A 131 -9.46 -3.32 -7.98
N THR A 132 -10.70 -3.81 -7.95
CA THR A 132 -11.58 -3.73 -6.77
C THR A 132 -11.33 -4.86 -5.76
N VAL A 133 -10.44 -5.79 -6.10
CA VAL A 133 -10.00 -6.90 -5.26
C VAL A 133 -8.47 -7.00 -5.28
N PRO A 134 -7.84 -7.61 -4.25
CA PRO A 134 -6.41 -7.86 -4.25
C PRO A 134 -5.93 -8.62 -5.50
N VAL A 135 -4.82 -8.15 -6.08
CA VAL A 135 -4.07 -8.84 -7.14
C VAL A 135 -2.63 -9.06 -6.68
N ALA A 136 -2.02 -10.16 -7.12
CA ALA A 136 -0.63 -10.43 -6.82
C ALA A 136 0.29 -9.46 -7.57
N VAL A 137 1.30 -8.93 -6.87
CA VAL A 137 2.44 -8.25 -7.49
C VAL A 137 3.21 -9.28 -8.30
N ASP A 138 3.69 -8.90 -9.49
CA ASP A 138 4.45 -9.81 -10.35
C ASP A 138 5.79 -10.18 -9.71
N THR A 139 5.93 -11.47 -9.38
CA THR A 139 7.13 -12.05 -8.76
C THR A 139 8.06 -12.72 -9.76
N SER A 140 7.76 -12.64 -11.06
CA SER A 140 8.64 -13.21 -12.09
C SER A 140 9.92 -12.38 -12.29
N GLY A 141 10.92 -12.96 -12.96
CA GLY A 141 12.17 -12.29 -13.25
C GLY A 141 12.95 -11.98 -11.97
N VAL A 142 13.21 -10.70 -11.69
CA VAL A 142 14.09 -10.24 -10.60
C VAL A 142 13.62 -10.59 -9.19
N LEU A 143 12.34 -10.96 -9.04
CA LEU A 143 11.73 -11.37 -7.77
C LEU A 143 11.53 -12.89 -7.63
N THR A 144 11.95 -13.69 -8.62
CA THR A 144 11.72 -15.14 -8.61
C THR A 144 12.37 -15.79 -7.39
N GLY A 145 11.56 -16.46 -6.56
CA GLY A 145 12.03 -17.14 -5.36
C GLY A 145 12.42 -16.22 -4.20
N LYS A 146 12.08 -14.93 -4.26
CA LYS A 146 12.39 -13.94 -3.22
C LYS A 146 11.23 -13.70 -2.27
N THR A 147 11.55 -13.23 -1.07
CA THR A 147 10.56 -12.95 -0.01
C THR A 147 10.39 -11.46 0.20
N VAL A 148 9.17 -10.96 0.02
CA VAL A 148 8.76 -9.62 0.40
C VAL A 148 8.55 -9.56 1.91
N THR A 149 9.21 -8.61 2.58
CA THR A 149 9.20 -8.45 4.05
C THR A 149 8.57 -7.14 4.51
N ALA A 150 8.61 -6.11 3.66
CA ALA A 150 7.96 -4.83 3.90
C ALA A 150 7.42 -4.26 2.58
N ILE A 151 6.40 -3.42 2.67
CA ILE A 151 5.78 -2.73 1.54
C ILE A 151 5.41 -1.30 1.95
N ALA A 152 5.57 -0.35 1.04
CA ALA A 152 5.23 1.05 1.21
C ALA A 152 4.55 1.57 -0.06
N ALA A 153 3.48 2.35 0.10
CA ALA A 153 2.70 2.90 -1.00
C ALA A 153 2.77 4.43 -0.95
N GLY A 154 3.22 5.05 -2.04
CA GLY A 154 3.29 6.50 -2.20
C GLY A 154 2.11 7.03 -3.00
N PHE A 155 2.29 8.17 -3.69
CA PHE A 155 1.20 8.77 -4.46
C PHE A 155 0.77 7.90 -5.66
N LEU A 156 1.72 7.59 -6.54
CA LEU A 156 1.49 6.80 -7.77
C LEU A 156 2.51 5.68 -7.95
N HIS A 157 3.21 5.32 -6.88
CA HIS A 157 4.24 4.28 -6.88
C HIS A 157 4.18 3.48 -5.59
N THR A 158 4.78 2.30 -5.62
CA THR A 158 4.88 1.37 -4.51
C THR A 158 6.30 0.85 -4.45
N CYS A 159 6.81 0.64 -3.24
CA CYS A 159 8.10 0.01 -3.02
C CYS A 159 7.99 -1.10 -1.98
N GLY A 160 8.92 -2.04 -2.01
CA GLY A 160 9.00 -3.12 -1.04
C GLY A 160 10.44 -3.52 -0.74
N VAL A 161 10.63 -4.12 0.43
CA VAL A 161 11.89 -4.77 0.83
C VAL A 161 11.78 -6.25 0.51
N VAL A 162 12.66 -6.73 -0.36
CA VAL A 162 12.66 -8.10 -0.88
C VAL A 162 14.05 -8.69 -0.73
N ASP A 163 14.20 -9.71 0.11
CA ASP A 163 15.49 -10.29 0.53
C ASP A 163 16.54 -9.22 0.92
N GLY A 164 16.14 -8.22 1.71
CA GLY A 164 17.03 -7.14 2.14
C GLY A 164 17.41 -6.13 1.05
N ARG A 165 16.70 -6.10 -0.08
CA ARG A 165 16.90 -5.12 -1.16
C ARG A 165 15.62 -4.34 -1.44
N ALA A 166 15.75 -3.08 -1.81
CA ALA A 166 14.63 -2.26 -2.22
C ALA A 166 14.23 -2.54 -3.67
N TYR A 167 12.92 -2.67 -3.91
CA TYR A 167 12.32 -2.72 -5.23
C TYR A 167 11.16 -1.74 -5.29
N CYS A 168 10.99 -1.03 -6.40
CA CYS A 168 9.92 -0.07 -6.60
C CYS A 168 9.21 -0.29 -7.95
N TRP A 169 7.96 0.14 -8.05
CA TRP A 169 7.16 0.12 -9.29
C TRP A 169 6.10 1.22 -9.26
N GLY A 170 5.47 1.50 -10.40
CA GLY A 170 4.56 2.63 -10.59
C GLY A 170 5.19 3.80 -11.36
N SER A 171 4.78 5.03 -11.03
CA SER A 171 5.31 6.27 -11.62
C SER A 171 6.80 6.47 -11.34
N ASN A 172 7.54 6.94 -12.35
CA ASN A 172 8.93 7.35 -12.29
C ASN A 172 9.14 8.78 -12.83
N ASP A 173 8.09 9.60 -12.86
CA ASP A 173 8.16 10.95 -13.46
C ASP A 173 9.13 11.89 -12.74
N TYR A 174 9.47 11.58 -11.48
CA TYR A 174 10.40 12.32 -10.63
C TYR A 174 11.57 11.46 -10.13
N GLY A 175 11.76 10.26 -10.69
CA GLY A 175 12.80 9.33 -10.26
C GLY A 175 12.44 8.51 -9.02
N GLN A 176 11.15 8.39 -8.68
CA GLN A 176 10.68 7.69 -7.47
C GLN A 176 11.15 6.24 -7.37
N LEU A 177 11.48 5.60 -8.51
CA LEU A 177 11.93 4.21 -8.55
C LEU A 177 13.41 4.04 -8.20
N GLY A 178 14.23 5.10 -8.20
CA GLY A 178 15.63 5.04 -7.75
C GLY A 178 16.53 4.06 -8.52
N ASN A 179 16.13 3.63 -9.72
CA ASN A 179 16.79 2.58 -10.50
C ASN A 179 17.68 3.12 -11.63
N ASN A 180 17.93 4.44 -11.65
CA ASN A 180 18.66 5.14 -12.72
C ASN A 180 18.05 5.01 -14.13
N SER A 181 16.75 4.69 -14.26
CA SER A 181 16.06 4.81 -15.54
C SER A 181 15.67 6.27 -15.81
N PRO A 182 15.48 6.68 -17.09
CA PRO A 182 15.01 8.02 -17.41
C PRO A 182 13.73 8.40 -16.66
N THR A 183 13.60 9.68 -16.34
CA THR A 183 12.37 10.25 -15.77
C THR A 183 11.43 10.69 -16.88
N GLY A 184 10.15 10.79 -16.57
CA GLY A 184 9.14 11.31 -17.50
C GLY A 184 9.37 12.77 -17.88
N SER A 185 8.81 13.16 -19.03
CA SER A 185 8.65 14.55 -19.45
C SER A 185 7.16 14.87 -19.61
N ILE A 186 6.81 16.15 -19.68
CA ILE A 186 5.43 16.57 -19.94
C ILE A 186 4.94 15.89 -21.24
N GLY A 187 3.88 15.06 -21.13
CA GLY A 187 3.30 14.31 -22.25
C GLY A 187 3.90 12.92 -22.52
N SER A 188 4.89 12.46 -21.75
CA SER A 188 5.46 11.10 -21.87
C SER A 188 5.84 10.56 -20.49
N PRO A 189 4.86 10.06 -19.71
CA PRO A 189 5.11 9.53 -18.37
C PRO A 189 5.96 8.27 -18.44
N VAL A 190 6.92 8.15 -17.53
CA VAL A 190 7.71 6.91 -17.38
C VAL A 190 7.14 6.13 -16.21
N VAL A 191 6.75 4.89 -16.47
CA VAL A 191 6.16 4.01 -15.48
C VAL A 191 6.78 2.62 -15.56
N SER A 192 6.84 1.93 -14.42
CA SER A 192 7.13 0.49 -14.39
C SER A 192 5.93 -0.27 -13.84
N ARG A 193 5.32 -1.14 -14.65
CA ARG A 193 4.21 -2.00 -14.23
C ARG A 193 4.65 -3.27 -13.50
N MET A 194 5.96 -3.40 -13.28
CA MET A 194 6.62 -4.51 -12.61
C MET A 194 7.65 -3.98 -11.62
N PRO A 195 7.95 -4.71 -10.54
CA PRO A 195 9.03 -4.36 -9.62
C PRO A 195 10.39 -4.22 -10.33
N VAL A 196 11.06 -3.09 -10.12
CA VAL A 196 12.44 -2.84 -10.55
C VAL A 196 13.34 -2.68 -9.32
N VAL A 197 14.58 -3.15 -9.41
CA VAL A 197 15.53 -3.10 -8.31
C VAL A 197 16.09 -1.69 -8.11
N VAL A 198 16.14 -1.23 -6.86
CA VAL A 198 16.90 -0.05 -6.44
C VAL A 198 18.33 -0.50 -6.14
N GLY A 199 19.10 -0.75 -7.20
CA GLY A 199 20.35 -1.52 -7.12
C GLY A 199 21.63 -0.75 -7.38
N SER A 200 21.55 0.55 -7.70
CA SER A 200 22.69 1.38 -8.10
C SER A 200 22.98 2.48 -7.08
N GLY A 201 24.10 3.18 -7.27
CA GLY A 201 24.49 4.32 -6.44
C GLY A 201 24.81 3.93 -4.99
N VAL A 202 24.44 4.79 -4.05
CA VAL A 202 24.79 4.68 -2.63
C VAL A 202 24.14 3.48 -1.91
N LEU A 203 23.10 2.88 -2.50
CA LEU A 203 22.42 1.69 -1.98
C LEU A 203 23.02 0.37 -2.49
N ALA A 204 23.97 0.42 -3.42
CA ALA A 204 24.60 -0.78 -3.97
C ALA A 204 25.33 -1.57 -2.87
N GLY A 205 24.95 -2.84 -2.71
CA GLY A 205 25.55 -3.75 -1.74
C GLY A 205 25.07 -3.58 -0.28
N LYS A 206 24.12 -2.68 -0.01
CA LYS A 206 23.56 -2.45 1.32
C LYS A 206 22.39 -3.37 1.63
N THR A 207 22.17 -3.64 2.91
CA THR A 207 20.97 -4.37 3.36
C THR A 207 19.90 -3.38 3.79
N VAL A 208 18.83 -3.31 3.02
CA VAL A 208 17.64 -2.50 3.32
C VAL A 208 16.78 -3.22 4.35
N THR A 209 16.43 -2.52 5.43
CA THR A 209 15.57 -3.04 6.50
C THR A 209 14.21 -2.36 6.56
N GLU A 210 14.12 -1.12 6.07
CA GLU A 210 12.88 -0.34 6.06
C GLU A 210 12.76 0.44 4.75
N ILE A 211 11.53 0.69 4.32
CA ILE A 211 11.24 1.49 3.13
C ILE A 211 9.97 2.31 3.36
N THR A 212 9.98 3.55 2.89
CA THR A 212 8.82 4.45 2.86
C THR A 212 8.69 5.09 1.49
N ALA A 213 7.46 5.38 1.09
CA ALA A 213 7.13 6.01 -0.18
C ALA A 213 6.28 7.25 0.11
N GLY A 214 6.80 8.42 -0.25
CA GLY A 214 6.12 9.69 -0.10
C GLY A 214 5.34 10.08 -1.35
N GLY A 215 5.03 11.37 -1.48
CA GLY A 215 4.29 11.89 -2.64
C GLY A 215 5.01 11.63 -3.97
N ARG A 216 6.28 11.99 -4.07
CA ARG A 216 7.10 11.87 -5.30
C ARG A 216 8.54 11.45 -5.02
N TYR A 217 8.75 10.75 -3.91
CA TYR A 217 10.06 10.30 -3.46
C TYR A 217 9.92 8.99 -2.70
N SER A 218 11.03 8.28 -2.53
CA SER A 218 11.13 7.05 -1.76
C SER A 218 12.32 7.19 -0.83
N CYS A 219 12.20 6.70 0.40
CA CYS A 219 13.31 6.65 1.33
C CYS A 219 13.46 5.23 1.89
N ALA A 220 14.69 4.85 2.25
CA ALA A 220 15.00 3.56 2.81
C ALA A 220 16.00 3.68 3.97
N VAL A 221 15.91 2.78 4.94
CA VAL A 221 16.97 2.57 5.92
C VAL A 221 17.78 1.36 5.48
N ALA A 222 19.10 1.54 5.33
CA ALA A 222 20.02 0.48 4.99
C ALA A 222 21.32 0.59 5.80
N ASP A 223 21.80 -0.52 6.35
CA ASP A 223 22.98 -0.57 7.22
C ASP A 223 22.98 0.51 8.34
N GLY A 224 21.80 0.85 8.87
CA GLY A 224 21.62 1.87 9.93
C GLY A 224 21.65 3.33 9.46
N GLN A 225 21.63 3.60 8.15
CA GLN A 225 21.57 4.95 7.59
C GLN A 225 20.32 5.15 6.72
N ALA A 226 19.82 6.38 6.66
CA ALA A 226 18.70 6.74 5.81
C ALA A 226 19.18 7.23 4.43
N TYR A 227 18.45 6.81 3.38
CA TYR A 227 18.69 7.17 1.99
C TYR A 227 17.39 7.67 1.37
N CYS A 228 17.45 8.84 0.74
CA CYS A 228 16.45 9.46 -0.11
C CYS A 228 17.24 10.13 -1.25
#